data_AF-A0A538R991-F1
#
_entry.id   AF-A0A538R991-F1
#
_cell.length_a   1.000
_cell.length_b   1.000
_cell.length_c   1.000
_cell.angle_alpha   90.00
_cell.angle_beta   90.00
_cell.angle_gamma   90.00
#
_symmetry.space_group_name_H-M   'P 1'
#
loop_
_entity.id
_entity.type
_entity.pdbx_description
1 polymer ?
#
loop_
_entity_poly.entity_id
_entity_poly.type
_entity_poly.pdbx_seq_one_letter_code
_entity_poly.pdbx_strand_id
1 'polypeptide(L)'
;MLDRVADPSAAAASAHPVARRDEQFLSDITADANDLVRQGWAIVAPAGPQGAHLEALVRGLVRARAEEQQADVIAIRVPSGLDTAAAIAWKKDAYPALYGDDESRRPRYLLILGDLDQVSLDTQQVLAQDGLTGRLACTSDDGYGAYVDKVLASQRAAPERPRAVFYTVHDGTGATAAGHARLIQPCHERCARTARDKPNAFPASVEAHGAPAPDPGELLGLVAARQPSVLLSMSHGLGPPRRRPWSPAEARTHQGAMSFGSEGAITADDLARAPFLPGGVWIYFACLGAGTPRASAYRHWLEMLAAQGMELGPAGAALRELDGGFVSGPGKAALANPDGPLAVLGHFDLAWSYSYEELRVGPAGDPRRVTGSNRSLNFFQLMSKLVAGERAGAAALALRLQLDAVGAELTAHYDRCKRAGSVEGAAAADRLALGHLWMLHQDLLGYALLGDPAVRLPPASGERPRASPSEPSAGPADPAHPVPGGRGEGHRDVDAGVLDRLERAVLAVASGDSPGAIAVQLGVPRSELVEAAEVYRDAGRAALARLLQRRDHDGGSR
;
A
#
# COMPACT_ATOMS: atom_id res chain seq x y z
N MET A 1 -17.44 -32.09 45.83
CA MET A 1 -17.22 -30.96 46.74
C MET A 1 -16.47 -29.91 45.91
N LEU A 2 -17.23 -28.96 45.37
CA LEU A 2 -16.81 -27.96 44.39
C LEU A 2 -15.94 -26.87 45.03
N ASP A 3 -15.03 -26.35 44.21
CA ASP A 3 -14.53 -24.97 44.12
C ASP A 3 -14.09 -24.22 45.39
N ARG A 4 -12.77 -23.95 45.43
CA ARG A 4 -12.29 -22.61 45.77
C ARG A 4 -11.63 -22.00 44.54
N VAL A 5 -12.38 -21.13 43.89
CA VAL A 5 -11.94 -20.19 42.86
C VAL A 5 -10.79 -19.37 43.43
N ALA A 6 -9.59 -19.51 42.84
CA ALA A 6 -8.52 -18.55 43.06
C ALA A 6 -8.89 -17.29 42.25
N ASP A 7 -9.12 -16.19 42.95
CA ASP A 7 -9.42 -14.89 42.36
C ASP A 7 -8.16 -14.31 41.69
N PRO A 8 -8.10 -14.20 40.35
CA PRO A 8 -6.95 -13.66 39.63
C PRO A 8 -6.68 -12.17 39.97
N SER A 9 -7.62 -11.47 40.59
CA SER A 9 -7.46 -10.08 41.03
C SER A 9 -6.50 -9.95 42.23
N ALA A 10 -6.35 -11.01 43.05
CA ALA A 10 -5.47 -11.01 44.22
C ALA A 10 -3.97 -11.03 43.86
N ALA A 11 -3.61 -11.56 42.68
CA ALA A 11 -2.23 -11.58 42.19
C ALA A 11 -1.77 -10.24 41.59
N ALA A 12 -2.71 -9.39 41.14
CA ALA A 12 -2.42 -8.08 40.58
C ALA A 12 -2.13 -7.02 41.66
N ALA A 13 -2.65 -7.21 42.87
CA ALA A 13 -2.50 -6.26 43.98
C ALA A 13 -1.14 -6.34 44.72
N SER A 14 -0.34 -7.37 44.46
CA SER A 14 0.97 -7.59 45.11
C SER A 14 2.16 -7.29 44.19
N ALA A 15 1.93 -6.83 42.96
CA ALA A 15 2.99 -6.44 42.05
C ALA A 15 3.58 -5.08 42.48
N HIS A 16 4.81 -5.10 43.02
CA HIS A 16 5.56 -3.87 43.26
C HIS A 16 5.76 -3.12 41.93
N PRO A 17 5.59 -1.78 41.89
CA PRO A 17 5.84 -1.01 40.68
C PRO A 17 7.32 -1.14 40.32
N VAL A 18 7.59 -1.88 39.25
CA VAL A 18 8.91 -1.94 38.63
C VAL A 18 9.24 -0.53 38.15
N ALA A 19 10.40 -0.02 38.54
CA ALA A 19 10.88 1.27 38.07
C ALA A 19 10.81 1.29 36.52
N ARG A 20 10.13 2.30 35.96
CA ARG A 20 10.08 2.51 34.51
C ARG A 20 11.51 2.59 34.00
N ARG A 21 11.92 1.59 33.23
CA ARG A 21 13.15 1.67 32.45
C ARG A 21 12.86 2.63 31.29
N ASP A 22 13.72 3.62 31.14
CA ASP A 22 13.79 4.45 29.93
C ASP A 22 14.30 3.56 28.78
N GLU A 23 13.38 2.82 28.14
CA GLU A 23 13.68 2.01 26.96
C GLU A 23 13.32 2.82 25.71
N GLN A 24 14.32 3.46 25.11
CA GLN A 24 14.20 4.35 23.95
C GLN A 24 14.55 3.67 22.61
N PHE A 25 14.25 2.40 22.34
CA PHE A 25 14.63 1.81 21.03
C PHE A 25 13.65 0.70 20.63
N LEU A 26 12.77 0.93 19.64
CA LEU A 26 11.69 -0.01 19.29
C LEU A 26 11.36 0.02 17.79
N SER A 27 11.31 -1.14 17.13
CA SER A 27 10.37 -1.51 16.06
C SER A 27 9.00 -1.69 16.71
N ASP A 28 8.19 -0.64 16.67
CA ASP A 28 6.92 -0.60 17.37
C ASP A 28 5.78 -0.71 16.36
N ILE A 29 5.09 -1.86 16.35
CA ILE A 29 3.89 -2.07 15.52
C ILE A 29 2.76 -1.09 15.87
N THR A 30 2.84 -0.45 17.04
CA THR A 30 1.91 0.60 17.49
C THR A 30 2.39 2.01 17.13
N ALA A 31 3.65 2.17 16.71
CA ALA A 31 4.18 3.43 16.22
C ALA A 31 3.82 3.66 14.75
N ASP A 32 4.03 4.90 14.29
CA ASP A 32 3.82 5.28 12.90
C ASP A 32 4.74 4.44 11.98
N ALA A 33 4.14 3.76 11.01
CA ALA A 33 4.85 3.00 9.99
C ALA A 33 5.86 3.86 9.21
N ASN A 34 5.66 5.18 9.15
CA ASN A 34 6.54 6.11 8.46
C ASN A 34 7.75 6.58 9.31
N ASP A 35 7.83 6.21 10.59
CA ASP A 35 8.96 6.56 11.46
C ASP A 35 10.10 5.55 11.29
N LEU A 36 11.16 5.90 10.56
CA LEU A 36 12.26 4.96 10.29
C LEU A 36 13.02 4.56 11.56
N VAL A 37 13.19 5.48 12.52
CA VAL A 37 13.89 5.21 13.79
C VAL A 37 13.11 4.15 14.57
N ARG A 38 11.78 4.28 14.60
CA ARG A 38 10.90 3.35 15.30
C ARG A 38 10.48 2.11 14.51
N GLN A 39 10.94 1.93 13.29
CA GLN A 39 10.56 0.78 12.47
C GLN A 39 11.79 -0.04 12.08
N GLY A 40 12.97 0.59 12.05
CA GLY A 40 14.22 -0.05 11.64
C GLY A 40 14.26 -0.39 10.15
N TRP A 41 15.47 -0.38 9.61
CA TRP A 41 15.80 -0.69 8.24
C TRP A 41 16.94 -1.72 8.20
N ALA A 42 16.76 -2.74 7.38
CA ALA A 42 17.73 -3.78 7.17
C ALA A 42 17.91 -4.10 5.70
N ILE A 43 19.10 -4.61 5.41
CA ILE A 43 19.45 -5.13 4.10
C ILE A 43 19.30 -6.64 4.09
N VAL A 44 18.63 -7.16 3.08
CA VAL A 44 18.45 -8.59 2.84
C VAL A 44 19.25 -8.94 1.60
N ALA A 45 20.26 -9.78 1.75
CA ALA A 45 21.17 -10.13 0.67
C ALA A 45 21.33 -11.66 0.56
N PRO A 46 21.62 -12.20 -0.63
CA PRO A 46 21.87 -13.63 -0.78
C PRO A 46 23.07 -14.04 0.08
N ALA A 47 23.06 -15.26 0.60
CA ALA A 47 24.19 -15.80 1.34
C ALA A 47 25.41 -15.99 0.41
N GLY A 48 26.61 -15.77 0.95
CA GLY A 48 27.87 -15.98 0.23
C GLY A 48 28.44 -14.74 -0.49
N PRO A 49 29.46 -14.92 -1.34
CA PRO A 49 30.24 -13.82 -1.92
C PRO A 49 29.41 -12.85 -2.76
N GLN A 50 28.40 -13.36 -3.47
CA GLN A 50 27.54 -12.54 -4.30
C GLN A 50 26.75 -11.53 -3.47
N GLY A 51 26.25 -11.92 -2.29
CA GLY A 51 25.54 -10.98 -1.42
C GLY A 51 26.44 -9.95 -0.78
N ALA A 52 27.69 -10.32 -0.46
CA ALA A 52 28.70 -9.38 0.01
C ALA A 52 29.05 -8.34 -1.07
N HIS A 53 29.13 -8.77 -2.33
CA HIS A 53 29.32 -7.88 -3.47
C HIS A 53 28.16 -6.90 -3.64
N LEU A 54 26.91 -7.40 -3.70
CA LEU A 54 25.73 -6.55 -3.83
C LEU A 54 25.60 -5.52 -2.70
N GLU A 55 25.88 -5.93 -1.46
CA GLU A 55 25.89 -5.02 -0.32
C GLU A 55 26.99 -3.96 -0.42
N ALA A 56 28.16 -4.33 -0.93
CA ALA A 56 29.25 -3.37 -1.14
C ALA A 56 28.85 -2.28 -2.16
N LEU A 57 28.13 -2.64 -3.23
CA LEU A 57 27.64 -1.69 -4.23
C LEU A 57 26.67 -0.66 -3.63
N VAL A 58 25.86 -1.04 -2.64
CA VAL A 58 24.87 -0.16 -2.01
C VAL A 58 25.33 0.41 -0.66
N ARG A 59 26.62 0.31 -0.33
CA ARG A 59 27.17 0.73 0.97
C ARG A 59 26.84 2.19 1.32
N GLY A 60 26.82 3.08 0.33
CA GLY A 60 26.42 4.48 0.52
C GLY A 60 25.00 4.62 1.07
N LEU A 61 24.06 3.81 0.56
CA LEU A 61 22.69 3.76 1.04
C LEU A 61 22.60 3.15 2.45
N VAL A 62 23.33 2.05 2.70
CA VAL A 62 23.38 1.42 4.03
C VAL A 62 23.84 2.42 5.09
N ARG A 63 24.90 3.18 4.81
CA ARG A 63 25.39 4.22 5.71
C ARG A 63 24.34 5.31 5.96
N ALA A 64 23.71 5.81 4.90
CA ALA A 64 22.68 6.83 5.04
C ALA A 64 21.48 6.35 5.86
N ARG A 65 21.08 5.09 5.71
CA ARG A 65 19.99 4.49 6.50
C ARG A 65 20.40 4.25 7.95
N ALA A 66 21.64 3.86 8.22
CA ALA A 66 22.17 3.77 9.58
C ALA A 66 22.11 5.15 10.29
N GLU A 67 22.53 6.21 9.60
CA GLU A 67 22.46 7.58 10.12
C GLU A 67 21.02 8.04 10.36
N GLU A 68 20.09 7.76 9.43
CA GLU A 68 18.68 8.16 9.55
C GLU A 68 17.92 7.41 10.64
N GLN A 69 18.15 6.10 10.79
CA GLN A 69 17.51 5.28 11.83
C GLN A 69 18.23 5.36 13.19
N GLN A 70 19.40 6.00 13.24
CA GLN A 70 20.23 6.16 14.45
C GLN A 70 20.70 4.83 15.07
N ALA A 71 20.88 3.80 14.24
CA ALA A 71 21.32 2.47 14.65
C ALA A 71 22.02 1.76 13.50
N ASP A 72 22.87 0.78 13.83
CA ASP A 72 23.53 -0.05 12.81
C ASP A 72 22.49 -0.84 11.99
N VAL A 73 22.79 -0.98 10.70
CA VAL A 73 21.95 -1.76 9.78
C VAL A 73 22.24 -3.24 9.96
N ILE A 74 21.18 -4.02 10.19
CA ILE A 74 21.26 -5.48 10.22
C ILE A 74 21.36 -6.01 8.79
N ALA A 75 22.34 -6.87 8.54
CA ALA A 75 22.49 -7.61 7.28
C ALA A 75 21.91 -9.02 7.41
N ILE A 76 20.79 -9.26 6.74
CA ILE A 76 20.06 -10.53 6.74
C ILE A 76 20.53 -11.36 5.54
N ARG A 77 21.21 -12.48 5.81
CA ARG A 77 21.71 -13.39 4.77
C ARG A 77 20.73 -14.52 4.51
N VAL A 78 20.29 -14.62 3.26
CA VAL A 78 19.24 -15.57 2.85
C VAL A 78 19.84 -16.63 1.92
N PRO A 79 19.63 -17.93 2.18
CA PRO A 79 19.94 -18.98 1.20
C PRO A 79 19.21 -18.73 -0.13
N SER A 80 19.88 -18.99 -1.24
CA SER A 80 19.27 -18.85 -2.57
C SER A 80 18.22 -19.93 -2.84
N GLY A 81 17.18 -19.60 -3.58
CA GLY A 81 16.24 -20.58 -4.14
C GLY A 81 15.26 -21.24 -3.16
N LEU A 82 15.04 -20.65 -1.97
CA LEU A 82 14.02 -21.15 -1.04
C LEU A 82 12.62 -21.06 -1.65
N ASP A 83 11.85 -22.14 -1.60
CA ASP A 83 10.40 -22.10 -1.83
C ASP A 83 9.66 -21.54 -0.60
N THR A 84 8.34 -21.40 -0.68
CA THR A 84 7.52 -20.86 0.42
C THR A 84 7.70 -21.62 1.73
N ALA A 85 7.70 -22.95 1.70
CA ALA A 85 7.79 -23.75 2.92
C ALA A 85 9.17 -23.61 3.57
N ALA A 86 10.23 -23.68 2.75
CA ALA A 86 11.60 -23.51 3.21
C ALA A 86 11.87 -22.07 3.70
N ALA A 87 11.29 -21.06 3.05
CA ALA A 87 11.39 -19.66 3.47
C ALA A 87 10.68 -19.41 4.81
N ILE A 88 9.51 -20.02 5.04
CA ILE A 88 8.80 -19.95 6.34
C ILE A 88 9.66 -20.59 7.44
N ALA A 89 10.20 -21.79 7.20
CA ALA A 89 11.07 -22.47 8.16
C ALA A 89 12.32 -21.63 8.47
N TRP A 90 13.01 -21.14 7.44
CA TRP A 90 14.17 -20.26 7.60
C TRP A 90 13.83 -18.99 8.39
N LYS A 91 12.72 -18.32 8.06
CA LYS A 91 12.27 -17.12 8.77
C LYS A 91 12.03 -17.40 10.26
N LYS A 92 11.47 -18.56 10.59
CA LYS A 92 11.20 -18.95 11.98
C LYS A 92 12.47 -19.30 12.75
N ASP A 93 13.40 -20.02 12.12
CA ASP A 93 14.50 -20.65 12.83
C ASP A 93 15.77 -19.78 12.84
N ALA A 94 16.02 -19.00 11.78
CA ALA A 94 17.27 -18.25 11.60
C ALA A 94 17.11 -16.74 11.79
N TYR A 95 15.95 -16.16 11.46
CA TYR A 95 15.77 -14.71 11.51
C TYR A 95 15.79 -14.13 12.94
N PRO A 96 15.14 -14.75 13.96
CA PRO A 96 15.13 -14.19 15.32
C PRO A 96 16.52 -14.00 15.92
N ALA A 97 17.46 -14.90 15.59
CA ALA A 97 18.84 -14.82 16.04
C ALA A 97 19.57 -13.53 15.57
N LEU A 98 19.06 -12.83 14.53
CA LEU A 98 19.65 -11.61 14.00
C LEU A 98 19.27 -10.35 14.79
N TYR A 99 18.16 -10.36 15.52
CA TYR A 99 17.70 -9.23 16.33
C TYR A 99 17.60 -9.55 17.84
N GLY A 100 17.78 -10.81 18.23
CA GLY A 100 17.82 -11.27 19.61
C GLY A 100 16.43 -11.59 20.17
N ASP A 101 16.33 -11.71 21.50
CA ASP A 101 15.10 -12.16 22.19
C ASP A 101 13.99 -11.10 22.24
N ASP A 102 14.27 -9.89 21.75
CA ASP A 102 13.34 -8.76 21.76
C ASP A 102 12.82 -8.50 20.34
N GLU A 103 11.56 -8.87 20.10
CA GLU A 103 10.87 -8.64 18.82
C GLU A 103 10.79 -7.16 18.44
N SER A 104 10.89 -6.24 19.42
CA SER A 104 10.97 -4.81 19.13
C SER A 104 12.32 -4.39 18.54
N ARG A 105 13.30 -5.29 18.38
CA ARG A 105 14.55 -4.99 17.67
C ARG A 105 14.49 -5.36 16.20
N ARG A 106 13.36 -5.92 15.75
CA ARG A 106 13.22 -6.48 14.42
C ARG A 106 13.03 -5.36 13.39
N PRO A 107 13.95 -5.23 12.41
CA PRO A 107 13.81 -4.21 11.37
C PRO A 107 12.61 -4.52 10.48
N ARG A 108 11.78 -3.52 10.24
CA ARG A 108 10.55 -3.67 9.44
C ARG A 108 10.77 -3.26 7.99
N TYR A 109 11.55 -2.24 7.71
CA TYR A 109 11.92 -1.91 6.32
C TYR A 109 13.01 -2.86 5.84
N LEU A 110 12.72 -3.62 4.79
CA LEU A 110 13.62 -4.67 4.29
C LEU A 110 13.94 -4.40 2.82
N LEU A 111 15.18 -3.96 2.53
CA LEU A 111 15.66 -3.86 1.16
C LEU A 111 16.31 -5.18 0.73
N ILE A 112 15.63 -5.90 -0.18
CA ILE A 112 16.11 -7.14 -0.78
C ILE A 112 17.02 -6.82 -1.97
N LEU A 113 18.23 -7.34 -1.97
CA LEU A 113 19.17 -7.20 -3.07
C LEU A 113 19.18 -8.44 -3.96
N GLY A 114 19.21 -8.19 -5.27
CA GLY A 114 19.39 -9.21 -6.28
C GLY A 114 18.09 -9.70 -6.92
N ASP A 115 18.25 -10.50 -7.96
CA ASP A 115 17.17 -11.07 -8.75
C ASP A 115 16.55 -12.32 -8.07
N LEU A 116 15.52 -12.90 -8.67
CA LEU A 116 14.70 -13.96 -8.06
C LEU A 116 15.42 -15.32 -7.92
N ASP A 117 16.50 -15.55 -8.66
CA ASP A 117 17.38 -16.71 -8.49
C ASP A 117 18.31 -16.55 -7.26
N GLN A 118 18.62 -15.31 -6.88
CA GLN A 118 19.49 -14.99 -5.74
C GLN A 118 18.70 -14.96 -4.43
N VAL A 119 17.59 -14.21 -4.38
CA VAL A 119 16.62 -14.23 -3.27
C VAL A 119 15.24 -14.45 -3.89
N SER A 120 14.60 -15.58 -3.58
CA SER A 120 13.35 -15.97 -4.23
C SER A 120 12.19 -14.99 -4.00
N LEU A 121 11.21 -15.01 -4.90
CA LEU A 121 9.96 -14.28 -4.71
C LEU A 121 9.21 -14.80 -3.47
N ASP A 122 9.22 -16.11 -3.26
CA ASP A 122 8.60 -16.74 -2.08
C ASP A 122 9.20 -16.20 -0.78
N THR A 123 10.53 -16.04 -0.72
CA THR A 123 11.18 -15.42 0.44
C THR A 123 10.77 -13.97 0.63
N GLN A 124 10.68 -13.19 -0.46
CA GLN A 124 10.18 -11.81 -0.37
C GLN A 124 8.75 -11.77 0.17
N GLN A 125 7.86 -12.64 -0.31
CA GLN A 125 6.46 -12.70 0.14
C GLN A 125 6.35 -13.09 1.62
N VAL A 126 7.19 -14.04 2.07
CA VAL A 126 7.27 -14.46 3.48
C VAL A 126 7.82 -13.35 4.38
N LEU A 127 8.83 -12.61 3.94
CA LEU A 127 9.34 -11.44 4.66
C LEU A 127 8.35 -10.27 4.66
N ALA A 128 7.54 -10.12 3.62
CA ALA A 128 6.52 -9.09 3.51
C ALA A 128 5.31 -9.31 4.43
N GLN A 129 5.20 -10.47 5.10
CA GLN A 129 4.09 -10.77 6.01
C GLN A 129 3.99 -9.80 7.18
N ASP A 130 5.13 -9.32 7.64
CA ASP A 130 5.31 -8.45 8.81
C ASP A 130 6.38 -7.38 8.54
N GLY A 131 7.09 -7.45 7.41
CA GLY A 131 8.00 -6.42 6.92
C GLY A 131 7.41 -5.54 5.81
N LEU A 132 7.98 -4.35 5.66
CA LEU A 132 7.82 -3.43 4.54
C LEU A 132 8.96 -3.68 3.55
N THR A 133 8.73 -4.61 2.62
CA THR A 133 9.77 -5.05 1.68
C THR A 133 9.84 -4.18 0.44
N GLY A 134 11.05 -3.95 -0.04
CA GLY A 134 11.33 -3.48 -1.40
C GLY A 134 12.49 -4.29 -2.00
N ARG A 135 12.59 -4.38 -3.32
CA ARG A 135 13.66 -5.15 -3.99
C ARG A 135 14.45 -4.30 -4.97
N LEU A 136 15.78 -4.33 -4.85
CA LEU A 136 16.69 -3.73 -5.82
C LEU A 136 17.45 -4.81 -6.59
N ALA A 137 17.10 -4.94 -7.87
CA ALA A 137 17.82 -5.71 -8.86
C ALA A 137 18.23 -4.78 -10.00
N CYS A 138 19.50 -4.79 -10.39
CA CYS A 138 20.00 -4.08 -11.57
C CYS A 138 20.74 -5.08 -12.47
N THR A 139 20.86 -4.75 -13.76
CA THR A 139 21.56 -5.60 -14.74
C THR A 139 23.09 -5.47 -14.64
N SER A 140 23.59 -4.44 -13.94
CA SER A 140 25.00 -4.12 -13.80
C SER A 140 25.29 -3.46 -12.45
N ASP A 141 26.56 -3.52 -12.04
CA ASP A 141 27.08 -2.86 -10.83
C ASP A 141 26.86 -1.33 -10.88
N ASP A 142 27.11 -0.72 -12.04
CA ASP A 142 26.88 0.71 -12.27
C ASP A 142 25.40 1.09 -12.05
N GLY A 143 24.48 0.19 -12.38
CA GLY A 143 23.05 0.39 -12.13
C GLY A 143 22.71 0.49 -10.62
N TYR A 144 23.38 -0.31 -9.78
CA TYR A 144 23.24 -0.20 -8.32
C TYR A 144 23.79 1.14 -7.81
N GLY A 145 24.96 1.54 -8.31
CA GLY A 145 25.57 2.84 -7.98
C GLY A 145 24.68 4.02 -8.36
N ALA A 146 24.19 4.04 -9.60
CA ALA A 146 23.28 5.07 -10.10
C ALA A 146 21.98 5.15 -9.29
N TYR A 147 21.43 4.00 -8.88
CA TYR A 147 20.26 3.97 -7.99
C TYR A 147 20.56 4.62 -6.64
N VAL A 148 21.66 4.24 -5.99
CA VAL A 148 22.08 4.81 -4.69
C VAL A 148 22.28 6.32 -4.78
N ASP A 149 23.03 6.78 -5.78
CA ASP A 149 23.32 8.21 -5.96
C ASP A 149 22.04 9.02 -6.14
N LYS A 150 21.10 8.51 -6.95
CA LYS A 150 19.79 9.12 -7.16
C LYS A 150 18.95 9.18 -5.89
N VAL A 151 18.90 8.12 -5.10
CA VAL A 151 18.18 8.10 -3.81
C VAL A 151 18.78 9.10 -2.84
N LEU A 152 20.10 9.15 -2.71
CA LEU A 152 20.75 10.10 -1.80
C LEU A 152 20.59 11.55 -2.27
N ALA A 153 20.58 11.78 -3.58
CA ALA A 153 20.31 13.10 -4.15
C ALA A 153 18.87 13.55 -3.87
N SER A 154 17.88 12.66 -4.03
CA SER A 154 16.47 13.01 -3.79
C SER A 154 16.17 13.32 -2.32
N GLN A 155 16.86 12.68 -1.38
CA GLN A 155 16.75 12.99 0.06
C GLN A 155 17.20 14.42 0.41
N ARG A 156 18.10 15.00 -0.41
CA ARG A 156 18.60 16.37 -0.24
C ARG A 156 17.87 17.39 -1.10
N ALA A 157 16.95 16.95 -1.96
CA ALA A 157 16.20 17.84 -2.83
C ALA A 157 15.31 18.79 -2.03
N ALA A 158 15.12 19.99 -2.56
CA ALA A 158 14.22 20.96 -1.95
C ALA A 158 12.77 20.43 -1.98
N PRO A 159 11.96 20.74 -0.95
CA PRO A 159 10.51 20.57 -0.99
C PRO A 159 9.90 21.14 -2.27
N GLU A 160 9.16 20.31 -2.99
CA GLU A 160 8.40 20.73 -4.17
C GLU A 160 7.02 20.08 -4.12
N ARG A 161 5.99 20.79 -4.58
CA ARG A 161 4.64 20.24 -4.63
C ARG A 161 4.61 19.11 -5.67
N PRO A 162 4.26 17.86 -5.32
CA PRO A 162 4.27 16.77 -6.28
C PRO A 162 3.09 16.81 -7.27
N ARG A 163 3.22 16.02 -8.34
CA ARG A 163 2.15 15.69 -9.29
C ARG A 163 1.60 14.29 -9.01
N ALA A 164 0.28 14.13 -9.10
CA ALA A 164 -0.39 12.84 -9.18
C ALA A 164 -0.87 12.63 -10.61
N VAL A 165 -0.12 11.81 -11.36
CA VAL A 165 -0.31 11.58 -12.79
C VAL A 165 -1.03 10.24 -12.99
N PHE A 166 -2.12 10.27 -13.74
CA PHE A 166 -2.84 9.08 -14.16
C PHE A 166 -2.67 8.89 -15.66
N TYR A 167 -2.28 7.69 -16.10
CA TYR A 167 -2.11 7.39 -17.52
C TYR A 167 -2.77 6.07 -17.89
N THR A 168 -3.52 6.04 -18.99
CA THR A 168 -4.06 4.80 -19.56
C THR A 168 -3.61 4.66 -21.00
N VAL A 169 -3.03 3.51 -21.35
CA VAL A 169 -2.87 3.13 -22.76
C VAL A 169 -4.22 2.68 -23.32
N HIS A 170 -4.79 3.44 -24.25
CA HIS A 170 -6.04 3.11 -24.93
C HIS A 170 -5.82 2.23 -26.17
N ASP A 171 -5.28 1.02 -25.98
CA ASP A 171 -4.90 0.08 -27.06
C ASP A 171 -6.07 -0.62 -27.79
N GLY A 172 -7.30 -0.18 -27.55
CA GLY A 172 -8.52 -0.74 -28.12
C GLY A 172 -8.96 -2.08 -27.49
N THR A 173 -8.25 -2.61 -26.49
CA THR A 173 -8.65 -3.86 -25.83
C THR A 173 -9.70 -3.65 -24.75
N GLY A 174 -10.55 -4.65 -24.53
CA GLY A 174 -11.55 -4.59 -23.46
C GLY A 174 -10.94 -4.52 -22.05
N ALA A 175 -9.72 -5.02 -21.87
CA ALA A 175 -9.02 -5.02 -20.58
C ALA A 175 -8.59 -3.61 -20.15
N THR A 176 -7.93 -2.86 -21.03
CA THR A 176 -7.49 -1.47 -20.74
C THR A 176 -8.70 -0.54 -20.63
N ALA A 177 -9.73 -0.72 -21.45
CA ALA A 177 -11.00 0.02 -21.34
C ALA A 177 -11.70 -0.24 -19.99
N ALA A 178 -11.79 -1.49 -19.56
CA ALA A 178 -12.34 -1.86 -18.26
C ALA A 178 -11.52 -1.29 -17.09
N GLY A 179 -10.21 -1.43 -17.15
CA GLY A 179 -9.29 -0.89 -16.15
C GLY A 179 -9.38 0.64 -16.05
N HIS A 180 -9.47 1.34 -17.18
CA HIS A 180 -9.66 2.79 -17.20
C HIS A 180 -10.93 3.19 -16.44
N ALA A 181 -12.06 2.60 -16.81
CA ALA A 181 -13.37 2.95 -16.26
C ALA A 181 -13.52 2.58 -14.77
N ARG A 182 -12.77 1.59 -14.27
CA ARG A 182 -13.01 1.00 -12.94
C ARG A 182 -11.88 1.21 -11.94
N LEU A 183 -10.66 1.47 -12.41
CA LEU A 183 -9.52 1.83 -11.58
C LEU A 183 -9.10 3.28 -11.80
N ILE A 184 -8.68 3.63 -13.02
CA ILE A 184 -8.03 4.92 -13.29
C ILE A 184 -8.99 6.09 -13.06
N GLN A 185 -10.14 6.10 -13.73
CA GLN A 185 -11.09 7.19 -13.64
C GLN A 185 -11.63 7.39 -12.19
N PRO A 186 -12.13 6.35 -11.48
CA PRO A 186 -12.61 6.53 -10.11
C PRO A 186 -11.52 7.01 -9.13
N CYS A 187 -10.29 6.50 -9.27
CA CYS A 187 -9.16 6.92 -8.44
C CYS A 187 -8.77 8.38 -8.73
N HIS A 188 -8.63 8.74 -10.00
CA HIS A 188 -8.39 10.12 -10.43
C HIS A 188 -9.45 11.09 -9.89
N GLU A 189 -10.73 10.78 -10.07
CA GLU A 189 -11.82 11.64 -9.59
C GLU A 189 -11.78 11.82 -8.06
N ARG A 190 -11.44 10.76 -7.32
CA ARG A 190 -11.31 10.82 -5.85
C ARG A 190 -10.09 11.64 -5.42
N CYS A 191 -8.94 11.47 -6.07
CA CYS A 191 -7.76 12.29 -5.86
C CYS A 191 -8.05 13.75 -6.17
N ALA A 192 -8.65 14.06 -7.32
CA ALA A 192 -8.97 15.41 -7.75
C ALA A 192 -9.97 16.10 -6.81
N ARG A 193 -11.01 15.38 -6.33
CA ARG A 193 -11.92 15.90 -5.30
C ARG A 193 -11.16 16.20 -4.00
N THR A 194 -10.34 15.26 -3.52
CA THR A 194 -9.60 15.45 -2.26
C THR A 194 -8.58 16.58 -2.35
N ALA A 195 -7.87 16.71 -3.47
CA ALA A 195 -6.93 17.81 -3.72
C ALA A 195 -7.61 19.19 -3.70
N ARG A 196 -8.87 19.28 -4.15
CA ARG A 196 -9.65 20.52 -4.10
C ARG A 196 -10.24 20.80 -2.71
N ASP A 197 -10.86 19.79 -2.12
CA ASP A 197 -11.65 19.96 -0.88
C ASP A 197 -10.78 19.92 0.39
N LYS A 198 -9.65 19.20 0.33
CA LYS A 198 -8.71 18.95 1.44
C LYS A 198 -7.26 19.00 0.96
N PRO A 199 -6.75 20.16 0.51
CA PRO A 199 -5.42 20.29 -0.09
C PRO A 199 -4.27 19.85 0.83
N ASN A 200 -4.42 19.97 2.16
CA ASN A 200 -3.43 19.47 3.12
C ASN A 200 -3.38 17.94 3.20
N ALA A 201 -4.52 17.27 2.95
CA ALA A 201 -4.60 15.80 2.94
C ALA A 201 -4.17 15.20 1.60
N PHE A 202 -4.14 15.99 0.53
CA PHE A 202 -3.66 15.58 -0.78
C PHE A 202 -2.86 16.73 -1.42
N PRO A 203 -1.58 16.91 -1.02
CA PRO A 203 -0.80 18.09 -1.39
C PRO A 203 -0.16 17.99 -2.78
N ALA A 204 -0.94 17.61 -3.80
CA ALA A 204 -0.47 17.45 -5.17
C ALA A 204 -1.37 18.16 -6.20
N SER A 205 -0.82 18.44 -7.39
CA SER A 205 -1.67 18.62 -8.58
C SER A 205 -2.16 17.25 -9.06
N VAL A 206 -3.33 17.19 -9.66
CA VAL A 206 -3.93 15.94 -10.16
C VAL A 206 -4.22 16.08 -11.64
N GLU A 207 -3.76 15.12 -12.42
CA GLU A 207 -3.89 15.14 -13.88
C GLU A 207 -4.12 13.72 -14.43
N ALA A 208 -4.87 13.62 -15.52
CA ALA A 208 -5.14 12.37 -16.22
C ALA A 208 -4.85 12.54 -17.71
N HIS A 209 -4.17 11.56 -18.29
CA HIS A 209 -3.65 11.56 -19.65
C HIS A 209 -3.82 10.19 -20.31
N GLY A 210 -3.54 10.11 -21.61
CA GLY A 210 -3.76 8.94 -22.45
C GLY A 210 -4.55 9.30 -23.69
N ALA A 211 -3.87 9.47 -24.82
CA ALA A 211 -4.52 9.73 -26.09
C ALA A 211 -5.41 8.54 -26.54
N PRO A 212 -6.55 8.81 -27.22
CA PRO A 212 -7.37 7.76 -27.82
C PRO A 212 -6.62 6.90 -28.84
N ALA A 213 -5.67 7.50 -29.55
CA ALA A 213 -4.65 6.80 -30.32
C ALA A 213 -3.38 6.74 -29.47
N PRO A 214 -2.96 5.55 -28.97
CA PRO A 214 -1.82 5.44 -28.08
C PRO A 214 -0.53 5.96 -28.71
N ASP A 215 0.25 6.74 -27.96
CA ASP A 215 1.57 7.23 -28.40
C ASP A 215 2.59 7.08 -27.25
N PRO A 216 3.59 6.20 -27.37
CA PRO A 216 4.68 6.11 -26.40
C PRO A 216 5.37 7.45 -26.12
N GLY A 217 5.50 8.31 -27.14
CA GLY A 217 6.14 9.61 -27.05
C GLY A 217 5.39 10.59 -26.15
N GLU A 218 4.05 10.52 -26.12
CA GLU A 218 3.20 11.30 -25.21
C GLU A 218 3.59 11.04 -23.75
N LEU A 219 3.64 9.77 -23.35
CA LEU A 219 3.97 9.40 -21.98
C LEU A 219 5.42 9.78 -21.65
N LEU A 220 6.37 9.47 -22.52
CA LEU A 220 7.79 9.80 -22.30
C LEU A 220 8.00 11.31 -22.14
N GLY A 221 7.34 12.13 -22.96
CA GLY A 221 7.36 13.59 -22.83
C GLY A 221 6.75 14.09 -21.53
N LEU A 222 5.61 13.51 -21.13
CA LEU A 222 4.89 13.87 -19.90
C LEU A 222 5.70 13.62 -18.62
N VAL A 223 6.41 12.49 -18.57
CA VAL A 223 7.12 12.01 -17.37
C VAL A 223 8.60 12.36 -17.35
N ALA A 224 9.13 12.97 -18.41
CA ALA A 224 10.48 13.55 -18.41
C ALA A 224 10.59 14.81 -17.52
N ALA A 225 9.47 15.38 -17.09
CA ALA A 225 9.43 16.53 -16.19
C ALA A 225 10.13 16.21 -14.85
N ARG A 226 11.01 17.11 -14.40
CA ARG A 226 11.80 16.93 -13.15
C ARG A 226 11.01 17.15 -11.85
N GLN A 227 9.76 17.55 -11.95
CA GLN A 227 8.87 17.72 -10.80
C GLN A 227 8.56 16.35 -10.18
N PRO A 228 8.74 16.17 -8.85
CA PRO A 228 8.42 14.92 -8.17
C PRO A 228 6.99 14.48 -8.47
N SER A 229 6.83 13.24 -8.93
CA SER A 229 5.55 12.75 -9.45
C SER A 229 5.26 11.33 -8.96
N VAL A 230 4.02 11.08 -8.59
CA VAL A 230 3.48 9.71 -8.48
C VAL A 230 2.69 9.42 -9.74
N LEU A 231 3.16 8.45 -10.52
CA LEU A 231 2.49 8.00 -11.74
C LEU A 231 1.72 6.71 -11.46
N LEU A 232 0.41 6.70 -11.65
CA LEU A 232 -0.38 5.47 -11.80
C LEU A 232 -0.67 5.24 -13.29
N SER A 233 -0.04 4.22 -13.87
CA SER A 233 -0.22 3.85 -15.27
C SER A 233 -0.92 2.51 -15.44
N MET A 234 -1.80 2.40 -16.43
CA MET A 234 -2.51 1.18 -16.84
C MET A 234 -2.13 0.79 -18.27
N SER A 235 -1.66 -0.44 -18.46
CA SER A 235 -1.37 -1.02 -19.78
C SER A 235 -1.32 -2.55 -19.73
N HIS A 236 -1.10 -3.21 -20.86
CA HIS A 236 -0.61 -4.59 -20.84
C HIS A 236 0.91 -4.62 -20.67
N GLY A 237 1.39 -5.71 -20.08
CA GLY A 237 2.79 -6.08 -20.17
C GLY A 237 3.06 -6.83 -21.47
N LEU A 238 4.16 -6.48 -22.14
CA LEU A 238 4.57 -7.14 -23.36
C LEU A 238 4.85 -8.63 -23.09
N GLY A 239 4.24 -9.48 -23.91
CA GLY A 239 4.49 -10.92 -23.96
C GLY A 239 5.14 -11.33 -25.29
N PRO A 240 5.47 -12.62 -25.45
CA PRO A 240 6.10 -13.11 -26.66
C PRO A 240 5.22 -12.88 -27.89
N PRO A 241 5.81 -12.60 -29.08
CA PRO A 241 5.08 -12.51 -30.32
C PRO A 241 4.24 -13.75 -30.61
N ARG A 242 3.05 -13.58 -31.19
CA ARG A 242 2.08 -14.68 -31.41
C ARG A 242 2.63 -15.91 -32.14
N ARG A 243 3.61 -15.73 -33.02
CA ARG A 243 4.16 -16.78 -33.89
C ARG A 243 5.54 -17.30 -33.48
N ARG A 244 6.14 -16.72 -32.44
CA ARG A 244 7.51 -17.07 -32.03
C ARG A 244 7.66 -16.93 -30.51
N PRO A 245 8.09 -18.00 -29.81
CA PRO A 245 8.45 -17.89 -28.40
C PRO A 245 9.71 -17.02 -28.25
N TRP A 246 9.83 -16.34 -27.12
CA TRP A 246 11.06 -15.67 -26.75
C TRP A 246 12.12 -16.66 -26.29
N SER A 247 13.38 -16.33 -26.53
CA SER A 247 14.48 -16.92 -25.76
C SER A 247 14.45 -16.42 -24.30
N PRO A 248 15.06 -17.15 -23.35
CA PRO A 248 15.14 -16.70 -21.95
C PRO A 248 15.77 -15.30 -21.79
N ALA A 249 16.72 -14.94 -22.65
CA ALA A 249 17.33 -13.60 -22.65
C ALA A 249 16.34 -12.52 -23.12
N GLU A 250 15.59 -12.77 -24.20
CA GLU A 250 14.54 -11.86 -24.67
C GLU A 250 13.45 -11.66 -23.60
N ALA A 251 13.03 -12.74 -22.92
CA ALA A 251 12.04 -12.66 -21.84
C ALA A 251 12.53 -11.78 -20.69
N ARG A 252 13.77 -11.96 -20.23
CA ARG A 252 14.37 -11.15 -19.15
C ARG A 252 14.43 -9.65 -19.47
N THR A 253 14.60 -9.31 -20.75
CA THR A 253 14.70 -7.91 -21.18
C THR A 253 13.33 -7.29 -21.48
N HIS A 254 12.43 -8.01 -22.15
CA HIS A 254 11.23 -7.42 -22.76
C HIS A 254 9.93 -7.78 -22.03
N GLN A 255 9.89 -8.85 -21.25
CA GLN A 255 8.65 -9.28 -20.61
C GLN A 255 8.21 -8.24 -19.58
N GLY A 256 6.93 -7.86 -19.66
CA GLY A 256 6.35 -6.82 -18.81
C GLY A 256 6.63 -5.38 -19.28
N ALA A 257 7.29 -5.16 -20.43
CA ALA A 257 7.40 -3.82 -21.03
C ALA A 257 6.02 -3.21 -21.32
N MET A 258 5.89 -1.89 -21.23
CA MET A 258 4.59 -1.23 -21.38
C MET A 258 4.15 -1.28 -22.83
N SER A 259 3.13 -2.07 -23.12
CA SER A 259 2.58 -2.21 -24.46
C SER A 259 1.66 -1.06 -24.83
N PHE A 260 1.85 -0.51 -26.03
CA PHE A 260 0.99 0.48 -26.69
C PHE A 260 0.17 -0.15 -27.83
N GLY A 261 -0.01 -1.48 -27.80
CA GLY A 261 -0.77 -2.20 -28.82
C GLY A 261 0.00 -2.26 -30.14
N SER A 262 -0.62 -1.82 -31.24
CA SER A 262 0.02 -1.75 -32.56
C SER A 262 1.12 -0.68 -32.64
N GLU A 263 1.08 0.31 -31.76
CA GLU A 263 1.96 1.49 -31.80
C GLU A 263 3.33 1.23 -31.13
N GLY A 264 3.57 0.00 -30.68
CA GLY A 264 4.84 -0.43 -30.11
C GLY A 264 4.79 -0.59 -28.59
N ALA A 265 5.90 -0.32 -27.92
CA ALA A 265 6.05 -0.46 -26.48
C ALA A 265 7.11 0.51 -25.93
N ILE A 266 7.01 0.86 -24.65
CA ILE A 266 8.13 1.45 -23.90
C ILE A 266 8.93 0.30 -23.28
N THR A 267 10.15 0.13 -23.75
CA THR A 267 11.05 -0.97 -23.38
C THR A 267 12.04 -0.57 -22.29
N ALA A 268 12.80 -1.54 -21.78
CA ALA A 268 13.90 -1.29 -20.85
C ALA A 268 14.94 -0.30 -21.44
N ASP A 269 15.23 -0.37 -22.74
CA ASP A 269 16.19 0.53 -23.40
C ASP A 269 15.67 1.97 -23.45
N ASP A 270 14.37 2.16 -23.70
CA ASP A 270 13.75 3.50 -23.70
C ASP A 270 13.82 4.13 -22.31
N LEU A 271 13.52 3.33 -21.28
CA LEU A 271 13.58 3.73 -19.87
C LEU A 271 15.00 4.01 -19.38
N ALA A 272 16.03 3.42 -20.00
CA ALA A 272 17.43 3.64 -19.63
C ALA A 272 18.04 4.89 -20.29
N ARG A 273 17.51 5.32 -21.44
CA ARG A 273 18.15 6.36 -22.30
C ARG A 273 17.62 7.77 -22.07
N ALA A 274 16.42 7.92 -21.54
CA ALA A 274 15.76 9.21 -21.37
C ALA A 274 15.32 9.43 -19.91
N PRO A 275 15.17 10.69 -19.46
CA PRO A 275 14.53 10.97 -18.18
C PRO A 275 13.16 10.31 -18.10
N PHE A 276 12.91 9.58 -17.02
CA PHE A 276 11.65 8.88 -16.83
C PHE A 276 11.24 8.97 -15.37
N LEU A 277 10.29 9.85 -15.07
CA LEU A 277 9.81 10.11 -13.71
C LEU A 277 10.93 10.44 -12.69
N PRO A 278 11.84 11.40 -12.96
CA PRO A 278 12.98 11.70 -12.10
C PRO A 278 12.57 11.93 -10.64
N GLY A 279 13.09 11.13 -9.71
CA GLY A 279 12.81 11.28 -8.28
C GLY A 279 11.36 10.95 -7.88
N GLY A 280 10.55 10.41 -8.79
CA GLY A 280 9.16 10.06 -8.56
C GLY A 280 8.95 8.62 -8.10
N VAL A 281 7.69 8.19 -8.07
CA VAL A 281 7.27 6.81 -7.78
C VAL A 281 6.31 6.33 -8.86
N TRP A 282 6.60 5.17 -9.44
CA TRP A 282 5.81 4.60 -10.53
C TRP A 282 4.97 3.43 -10.03
N ILE A 283 3.65 3.57 -10.04
CA ILE A 283 2.70 2.47 -9.86
C ILE A 283 2.32 1.96 -11.24
N TYR A 284 2.85 0.79 -11.58
CA TYR A 284 2.76 0.19 -12.89
C TYR A 284 1.77 -0.98 -12.89
N PHE A 285 0.51 -0.69 -13.22
CA PHE A 285 -0.50 -1.72 -13.41
C PHE A 285 -0.35 -2.34 -14.81
N ALA A 286 0.35 -3.47 -14.87
CA ALA A 286 0.51 -4.30 -16.05
C ALA A 286 0.91 -5.72 -15.64
N CYS A 287 0.48 -6.72 -16.41
CA CYS A 287 0.96 -8.10 -16.24
C CYS A 287 2.48 -8.13 -16.28
N LEU A 288 3.10 -8.84 -15.33
CA LEU A 288 4.55 -9.06 -15.28
C LEU A 288 5.36 -7.76 -15.14
N GLY A 289 4.72 -6.65 -14.76
CA GLY A 289 5.36 -5.33 -14.68
C GLY A 289 6.47 -5.23 -13.63
N ALA A 290 6.37 -5.96 -12.51
CA ALA A 290 7.47 -6.10 -11.56
C ALA A 290 8.39 -7.29 -11.89
N GLY A 291 7.85 -8.29 -12.58
CA GLY A 291 8.62 -9.41 -13.08
C GLY A 291 7.82 -10.69 -13.25
N THR A 292 8.55 -11.76 -13.46
CA THR A 292 8.05 -13.07 -13.82
C THR A 292 8.41 -14.04 -12.71
N PRO A 293 7.43 -14.66 -12.01
CA PRO A 293 7.74 -15.63 -10.97
C PRO A 293 8.30 -16.91 -11.61
N ARG A 294 9.01 -17.71 -10.80
CA ARG A 294 9.48 -19.05 -11.24
C ARG A 294 8.31 -19.98 -11.59
N ALA A 295 7.21 -19.86 -10.84
CA ALA A 295 5.97 -20.57 -11.10
C ALA A 295 4.83 -19.58 -10.98
N SER A 296 3.95 -19.54 -11.98
CA SER A 296 2.77 -18.69 -11.92
C SER A 296 1.73 -19.26 -10.96
N ALA A 297 1.15 -18.39 -10.14
CA ALA A 297 0.04 -18.73 -9.24
C ALA A 297 -1.23 -19.13 -10.02
N TYR A 298 -1.32 -18.74 -11.31
CA TYR A 298 -2.48 -18.98 -12.17
C TYR A 298 -2.30 -20.14 -13.14
N ARG A 299 -1.06 -20.53 -13.46
CA ARG A 299 -0.77 -21.50 -14.53
C ARG A 299 -1.54 -22.81 -14.36
N HIS A 300 -1.48 -23.42 -13.19
CA HIS A 300 -2.14 -24.70 -12.95
C HIS A 300 -3.67 -24.59 -13.07
N TRP A 301 -4.28 -23.48 -12.62
CA TRP A 301 -5.71 -23.23 -12.80
C TRP A 301 -6.08 -23.04 -14.27
N LEU A 302 -5.27 -22.30 -15.03
CA LEU A 302 -5.51 -22.07 -16.45
C LEU A 302 -5.32 -23.36 -17.26
N GLU A 303 -4.30 -24.17 -16.95
CA GLU A 303 -4.10 -25.49 -17.58
C GLU A 303 -5.29 -26.43 -17.29
N MET A 304 -5.84 -26.41 -16.07
CA MET A 304 -7.07 -27.15 -15.76
C MET A 304 -8.26 -26.68 -16.61
N LEU A 305 -8.43 -25.37 -16.81
CA LEU A 305 -9.50 -24.83 -17.65
C LEU A 305 -9.31 -25.19 -19.13
N ALA A 306 -8.07 -25.14 -19.64
CA ALA A 306 -7.75 -25.55 -21.00
C ALA A 306 -8.06 -27.03 -21.25
N ALA A 307 -7.75 -27.89 -20.28
CA ALA A 307 -8.10 -29.31 -20.35
C ALA A 307 -9.62 -29.56 -20.41
N GLN A 308 -10.43 -28.58 -19.98
CA GLN A 308 -11.90 -28.60 -20.08
C GLN A 308 -12.43 -27.89 -21.34
N GLY A 309 -11.55 -27.58 -22.31
CA GLY A 309 -11.93 -26.97 -23.59
C GLY A 309 -12.04 -25.45 -23.58
N MET A 310 -11.60 -24.76 -22.51
CA MET A 310 -11.52 -23.30 -22.52
C MET A 310 -10.30 -22.81 -23.30
N GLU A 311 -10.52 -21.92 -24.27
CA GLU A 311 -9.45 -21.20 -24.95
C GLU A 311 -8.83 -20.15 -24.02
N LEU A 312 -7.57 -20.34 -23.63
CA LEU A 312 -6.86 -19.44 -22.69
C LEU A 312 -6.41 -18.11 -23.32
N GLY A 313 -6.42 -18.03 -24.66
CA GLY A 313 -6.08 -16.82 -25.40
C GLY A 313 -4.73 -16.20 -25.00
N PRO A 314 -4.65 -14.85 -24.91
CA PRO A 314 -3.41 -14.14 -24.55
C PRO A 314 -2.85 -14.48 -23.17
N ALA A 315 -3.69 -14.79 -22.18
CA ALA A 315 -3.25 -15.14 -20.83
C ALA A 315 -2.42 -16.44 -20.83
N GLY A 316 -2.86 -17.44 -21.59
CA GLY A 316 -2.08 -18.66 -21.79
C GLY A 316 -0.75 -18.41 -22.47
N ALA A 317 -0.70 -17.53 -23.48
CA ALA A 317 0.54 -17.19 -24.18
C ALA A 317 1.56 -16.47 -23.29
N ALA A 318 1.11 -15.59 -22.41
CA ALA A 318 1.97 -14.88 -21.46
C ALA A 318 2.68 -15.82 -20.46
N LEU A 319 2.10 -17.00 -20.19
CA LEU A 319 2.61 -17.97 -19.21
C LEU A 319 3.38 -19.16 -19.83
N ARG A 320 3.51 -19.24 -21.15
CA ARG A 320 4.17 -20.38 -21.83
C ARG A 320 5.67 -20.47 -21.52
N GLU A 321 6.32 -19.36 -21.18
CA GLU A 321 7.79 -19.24 -21.10
C GLU A 321 8.24 -18.64 -19.76
N LEU A 322 7.83 -19.24 -18.63
CA LEU A 322 8.21 -18.83 -17.27
C LEU A 322 9.47 -19.55 -16.76
N ASP A 323 10.41 -19.89 -17.64
CA ASP A 323 11.58 -20.68 -17.22
C ASP A 323 12.63 -19.80 -16.51
N GLY A 324 12.67 -19.97 -15.18
CA GLY A 324 13.54 -19.23 -14.27
C GLY A 324 12.98 -17.83 -13.99
N GLY A 325 12.48 -17.61 -12.77
CA GLY A 325 11.91 -16.32 -12.39
C GLY A 325 12.92 -15.17 -12.46
N PHE A 326 12.44 -13.95 -12.72
CA PHE A 326 13.23 -12.73 -12.75
C PHE A 326 12.42 -11.47 -12.46
N VAL A 327 13.07 -10.43 -11.94
CA VAL A 327 12.58 -9.05 -11.91
C VAL A 327 12.56 -8.49 -13.33
N SER A 328 11.51 -7.75 -13.69
CA SER A 328 11.27 -7.24 -15.05
C SER A 328 12.42 -6.34 -15.54
N GLY A 329 12.79 -6.48 -16.81
CA GLY A 329 13.75 -5.59 -17.48
C GLY A 329 13.37 -4.10 -17.35
N PRO A 330 12.11 -3.70 -17.62
CA PRO A 330 11.64 -2.33 -17.42
C PRO A 330 11.82 -1.82 -15.98
N GLY A 331 11.51 -2.63 -14.96
CA GLY A 331 11.70 -2.25 -13.56
C GLY A 331 13.17 -2.02 -13.21
N LYS A 332 14.06 -2.94 -13.65
CA LYS A 332 15.51 -2.80 -13.47
C LYS A 332 16.05 -1.53 -14.15
N ALA A 333 15.64 -1.29 -15.40
CA ALA A 333 16.10 -0.15 -16.18
C ALA A 333 15.62 1.19 -15.59
N ALA A 334 14.35 1.29 -15.19
CA ALA A 334 13.81 2.48 -14.56
C ALA A 334 14.53 2.81 -13.24
N LEU A 335 14.81 1.81 -12.40
CA LEU A 335 15.55 2.04 -11.16
C LEU A 335 17.02 2.38 -11.40
N ALA A 336 17.68 1.72 -12.36
CA ALA A 336 19.08 2.00 -12.70
C ALA A 336 19.29 3.36 -13.40
N ASN A 337 18.24 3.93 -14.02
CA ASN A 337 18.33 5.24 -14.67
C ASN A 337 18.59 6.36 -13.64
N PRO A 338 19.67 7.16 -13.76
CA PRO A 338 19.96 8.29 -12.87
C PRO A 338 18.85 9.36 -12.83
N ASP A 339 18.09 9.52 -13.90
CA ASP A 339 16.90 10.38 -14.02
C ASP A 339 15.60 9.55 -13.99
N GLY A 340 15.64 8.39 -13.33
CA GLY A 340 14.51 7.46 -13.16
C GLY A 340 13.68 7.70 -11.89
N PRO A 341 12.67 6.85 -11.60
CA PRO A 341 11.95 6.85 -10.33
C PRO A 341 12.81 6.33 -9.17
N LEU A 342 12.39 6.66 -7.94
CA LEU A 342 12.96 6.13 -6.69
C LEU A 342 12.44 4.73 -6.37
N ALA A 343 11.21 4.44 -6.77
CA ALA A 343 10.58 3.14 -6.57
C ALA A 343 9.56 2.85 -7.67
N VAL A 344 9.35 1.56 -7.93
CA VAL A 344 8.31 1.05 -8.83
C VAL A 344 7.45 0.05 -8.07
N LEU A 345 6.15 0.30 -7.92
CA LEU A 345 5.21 -0.71 -7.48
C LEU A 345 4.61 -1.38 -8.71
N GLY A 346 4.89 -2.65 -8.93
CA GLY A 346 4.37 -3.41 -10.06
C GLY A 346 3.82 -4.76 -9.63
N HIS A 347 3.48 -5.59 -10.61
CA HIS A 347 2.90 -6.91 -10.39
C HIS A 347 3.85 -8.02 -10.87
N PHE A 348 4.15 -8.99 -10.00
CA PHE A 348 4.72 -10.27 -10.39
C PHE A 348 3.59 -11.19 -10.87
N ASP A 349 3.76 -11.82 -12.03
CA ASP A 349 2.71 -12.62 -12.69
C ASP A 349 1.62 -11.77 -13.38
N LEU A 350 0.55 -12.40 -13.87
CA LEU A 350 -0.61 -11.74 -14.47
C LEU A 350 -1.32 -10.83 -13.46
N ALA A 351 -1.54 -9.57 -13.86
CA ALA A 351 -2.34 -8.61 -13.10
C ALA A 351 -3.80 -8.73 -13.53
N TRP A 352 -4.68 -9.02 -12.59
CA TRP A 352 -6.11 -9.19 -12.83
C TRP A 352 -6.90 -8.00 -12.30
N SER A 353 -8.17 -7.93 -12.67
CA SER A 353 -9.03 -6.85 -12.20
C SER A 353 -9.49 -7.02 -10.75
N TYR A 354 -9.20 -8.15 -10.10
CA TYR A 354 -9.70 -8.46 -8.76
C TYR A 354 -9.26 -7.44 -7.71
N SER A 355 -8.05 -6.89 -7.80
CA SER A 355 -7.50 -5.88 -6.88
C SER A 355 -8.23 -4.54 -6.90
N TYR A 356 -9.07 -4.27 -7.91
CA TYR A 356 -9.87 -3.04 -8.00
C TYR A 356 -11.35 -3.25 -8.36
N GLU A 357 -11.76 -4.45 -8.76
CA GLU A 357 -13.15 -4.84 -9.01
C GLU A 357 -13.65 -5.81 -7.94
N GLU A 358 -14.86 -5.57 -7.45
CA GLU A 358 -15.54 -6.50 -6.54
C GLU A 358 -16.56 -7.36 -7.30
N LEU A 359 -16.42 -8.68 -7.12
CA LEU A 359 -17.36 -9.69 -7.60
C LEU A 359 -18.05 -10.33 -6.40
N ARG A 360 -19.38 -10.37 -6.45
CA ARG A 360 -20.22 -11.12 -5.49
C ARG A 360 -20.94 -12.23 -6.21
N VAL A 361 -21.09 -13.36 -5.55
CA VAL A 361 -21.86 -14.48 -6.07
C VAL A 361 -23.26 -14.42 -5.48
N GLY A 362 -24.28 -14.36 -6.35
CA GLY A 362 -25.67 -14.40 -5.94
C GLY A 362 -26.09 -15.79 -5.43
N PRO A 363 -27.25 -15.91 -4.76
CA PRO A 363 -27.75 -17.21 -4.28
C PRO A 363 -27.94 -18.26 -5.39
N ALA A 364 -28.14 -17.82 -6.63
CA ALA A 364 -28.27 -18.68 -7.81
C ALA A 364 -26.91 -19.09 -8.41
N GLY A 365 -25.79 -18.70 -7.82
CA GLY A 365 -24.45 -18.98 -8.33
C GLY A 365 -24.01 -18.04 -9.48
N ASP A 366 -24.72 -16.93 -9.69
CA ASP A 366 -24.39 -15.95 -10.72
C ASP A 366 -23.38 -14.91 -10.21
N PRO A 367 -22.25 -14.69 -10.93
CA PRO A 367 -21.30 -13.64 -10.57
C PRO A 367 -21.88 -12.26 -10.93
N ARG A 368 -21.93 -11.35 -9.95
CA ARG A 368 -22.34 -9.97 -10.12
C ARG A 368 -21.22 -9.02 -9.76
N ARG A 369 -20.95 -8.08 -10.67
CA ARG A 369 -20.04 -6.96 -10.42
C ARG A 369 -20.72 -5.96 -9.50
N VAL A 370 -20.03 -5.57 -8.44
CA VAL A 370 -20.53 -4.54 -7.52
C VAL A 370 -20.13 -3.16 -8.08
N THR A 371 -21.13 -2.40 -8.53
CA THR A 371 -20.91 -1.02 -9.00
C THR A 371 -20.71 -0.11 -7.80
N GLY A 372 -19.73 0.80 -7.87
CA GLY A 372 -19.42 1.72 -6.76
C GLY A 372 -18.70 1.05 -5.58
N SER A 373 -18.10 -0.14 -5.78
CA SER A 373 -17.24 -0.75 -4.76
C SER A 373 -16.08 0.17 -4.40
N ASN A 374 -15.73 0.16 -3.12
CA ASN A 374 -14.58 0.90 -2.59
C ASN A 374 -13.23 0.22 -2.87
N ARG A 375 -13.19 -0.86 -3.64
CA ARG A 375 -11.94 -1.62 -3.84
C ARG A 375 -10.85 -0.81 -4.57
N SER A 376 -11.24 0.04 -5.52
CA SER A 376 -10.30 0.99 -6.15
C SER A 376 -9.78 2.06 -5.17
N LEU A 377 -10.41 2.25 -3.99
CA LEU A 377 -9.92 3.18 -2.97
C LEU A 377 -8.57 2.78 -2.38
N ASN A 378 -8.15 1.52 -2.50
CA ASN A 378 -6.84 1.09 -2.03
C ASN A 378 -5.72 1.80 -2.81
N PHE A 379 -5.89 1.96 -4.13
CA PHE A 379 -4.97 2.74 -4.96
C PHE A 379 -5.06 4.24 -4.65
N PHE A 380 -6.25 4.75 -4.32
CA PHE A 380 -6.39 6.13 -3.83
C PHE A 380 -5.61 6.35 -2.52
N GLN A 381 -5.70 5.43 -1.56
CA GLN A 381 -4.97 5.52 -0.29
C GLN A 381 -3.47 5.48 -0.53
N LEU A 382 -2.99 4.55 -1.37
CA LEU A 382 -1.60 4.47 -1.80
C LEU A 382 -1.13 5.79 -2.42
N MET A 383 -1.86 6.32 -3.42
CA MET A 383 -1.56 7.61 -4.05
C MET A 383 -1.49 8.73 -3.03
N SER A 384 -2.48 8.83 -2.14
CA SER A 384 -2.57 9.88 -1.11
C SER A 384 -1.37 9.86 -0.17
N LYS A 385 -0.96 8.67 0.29
CA LYS A 385 0.21 8.49 1.16
C LYS A 385 1.51 8.90 0.46
N LEU A 386 1.70 8.47 -0.79
CA LEU A 386 2.90 8.78 -1.56
C LEU A 386 3.04 10.29 -1.85
N VAL A 387 1.96 10.96 -2.27
CA VAL A 387 2.00 12.41 -2.52
C VAL A 387 2.13 13.24 -1.25
N ALA A 388 1.70 12.70 -0.10
CA ALA A 388 1.94 13.29 1.21
C ALA A 388 3.38 13.11 1.71
N GLY A 389 4.24 12.42 0.95
CA GLY A 389 5.64 12.19 1.32
C GLY A 389 5.83 11.06 2.33
N GLU A 390 4.85 10.14 2.47
CA GLU A 390 5.09 8.89 3.20
C GLU A 390 6.09 7.99 2.44
N ARG A 391 6.79 7.14 3.20
CA ARG A 391 7.68 6.13 2.62
C ARG A 391 6.92 5.13 1.77
N ALA A 392 7.52 4.73 0.66
CA ALA A 392 6.90 3.85 -0.32
C ALA A 392 6.45 2.51 0.29
N GLY A 393 7.27 1.92 1.18
CA GLY A 393 6.93 0.71 1.92
C GLY A 393 5.72 0.90 2.84
N ALA A 394 5.67 1.99 3.61
CA ALA A 394 4.53 2.32 4.47
C ALA A 394 3.26 2.59 3.65
N ALA A 395 3.38 3.26 2.50
CA ALA A 395 2.27 3.50 1.60
C ALA A 395 1.71 2.19 1.01
N ALA A 396 2.58 1.24 0.66
CA ALA A 396 2.18 -0.08 0.15
C ALA A 396 1.40 -0.94 1.18
N LEU A 397 1.45 -0.59 2.47
CA LEU A 397 0.65 -1.26 3.51
C LEU A 397 -0.86 -1.20 3.22
N ALA A 398 -1.33 -0.19 2.49
CA ALA A 398 -2.73 -0.07 2.09
C ALA A 398 -3.23 -1.29 1.29
N LEU A 399 -2.40 -1.83 0.39
CA LEU A 399 -2.72 -3.06 -0.35
C LEU A 399 -2.55 -4.29 0.54
N ARG A 400 -1.56 -4.28 1.43
CA ARG A 400 -1.27 -5.42 2.31
C ARG A 400 -2.40 -5.70 3.30
N LEU A 401 -3.00 -4.68 3.89
CA LEU A 401 -4.13 -4.83 4.80
C LEU A 401 -5.32 -5.55 4.14
N GLN A 402 -5.49 -5.38 2.82
CA GLN A 402 -6.52 -6.07 2.05
C GLN A 402 -6.15 -7.53 1.84
N LEU A 403 -4.90 -7.82 1.52
CA LEU A 403 -4.42 -9.20 1.40
C LEU A 403 -4.64 -9.98 2.70
N ASP A 404 -4.33 -9.37 3.84
CA ASP A 404 -4.51 -10.02 5.15
C ASP A 404 -6.00 -10.25 5.46
N ALA A 405 -6.88 -9.30 5.13
CA ALA A 405 -8.33 -9.47 5.27
C ALA A 405 -8.86 -10.63 4.41
N VAL A 406 -8.40 -10.73 3.16
CA VAL A 406 -8.77 -11.82 2.24
C VAL A 406 -8.23 -13.17 2.73
N GLY A 407 -7.02 -13.21 3.29
CA GLY A 407 -6.45 -14.41 3.92
C GLY A 407 -7.26 -14.89 5.13
N ALA A 408 -7.77 -13.95 5.94
CA ALA A 408 -8.67 -14.27 7.05
C ALA A 408 -10.01 -14.84 6.54
N GLU A 409 -10.56 -14.30 5.45
CA GLU A 409 -11.79 -14.84 4.83
C GLU A 409 -11.59 -16.27 4.30
N LEU A 410 -10.45 -16.55 3.64
CA LEU A 410 -10.09 -17.90 3.17
C LEU A 410 -10.00 -18.89 4.34
N THR A 411 -9.29 -18.51 5.40
CA THR A 411 -9.12 -19.36 6.60
C THR A 411 -10.46 -19.61 7.29
N ALA A 412 -11.31 -18.58 7.40
CA ALA A 412 -12.65 -18.72 7.96
C ALA A 412 -13.56 -19.59 7.09
N HIS A 413 -13.43 -19.55 5.75
CA HIS A 413 -14.15 -20.46 4.86
C HIS A 413 -13.75 -21.91 5.13
N TYR A 414 -12.46 -22.20 5.16
CA TYR A 414 -11.93 -23.53 5.44
C TYR A 414 -12.43 -24.09 6.78
N ASP A 415 -12.33 -23.30 7.86
CA ASP A 415 -12.80 -23.71 9.19
C ASP A 415 -14.32 -23.98 9.24
N ARG A 416 -15.14 -23.15 8.57
CA ARG A 416 -16.59 -23.39 8.46
C ARG A 416 -16.90 -24.72 7.78
N CYS A 417 -16.20 -25.04 6.68
CA CYS A 417 -16.41 -26.31 5.98
C CYS A 417 -16.09 -27.51 6.88
N LYS A 418 -14.97 -27.45 7.62
CA LYS A 418 -14.60 -28.52 8.56
C LYS A 418 -15.61 -28.69 9.69
N ARG A 419 -16.13 -27.60 10.27
CA ARG A 419 -17.15 -27.65 11.33
C ARG A 419 -18.48 -28.22 10.85
N ALA A 420 -18.90 -27.86 9.64
CA ALA A 420 -20.17 -28.32 9.08
C ALA A 420 -20.11 -29.76 8.53
N GLY A 421 -18.93 -30.40 8.55
CA GLY A 421 -18.70 -31.67 7.86
C GLY A 421 -18.93 -31.58 6.35
N SER A 422 -18.95 -30.35 5.80
CA SER A 422 -19.17 -30.13 4.39
C SER A 422 -17.86 -30.21 3.62
N VAL A 423 -17.93 -30.71 2.39
CA VAL A 423 -16.80 -30.59 1.46
C VAL A 423 -16.68 -29.12 1.08
N GLU A 424 -15.44 -28.62 1.08
CA GLU A 424 -15.14 -27.26 0.63
C GLU A 424 -15.71 -27.04 -0.78
N GLY A 425 -16.57 -26.02 -0.92
CA GLY A 425 -17.29 -25.81 -2.18
C GLY A 425 -18.34 -26.88 -2.51
N ALA A 426 -19.14 -27.34 -1.55
CA ALA A 426 -20.24 -28.29 -1.81
C ALA A 426 -21.27 -27.72 -2.81
N ALA A 427 -21.66 -26.45 -2.68
CA ALA A 427 -22.55 -25.78 -3.64
C ALA A 427 -21.77 -25.09 -4.77
N ALA A 428 -22.42 -24.94 -5.95
CA ALA A 428 -21.82 -24.24 -7.08
C ALA A 428 -21.50 -22.76 -6.77
N ALA A 429 -22.39 -22.10 -6.03
CA ALA A 429 -22.17 -20.72 -5.57
C ALA A 429 -20.95 -20.62 -4.63
N ASP A 430 -20.78 -21.58 -3.72
CA ASP A 430 -19.65 -21.62 -2.79
C ASP A 430 -18.31 -21.82 -3.52
N ARG A 431 -18.26 -22.73 -4.51
CA ARG A 431 -17.07 -22.93 -5.35
C ARG A 431 -16.68 -21.66 -6.10
N LEU A 432 -17.67 -20.98 -6.68
CA LEU A 432 -17.42 -19.75 -7.43
C LEU A 432 -16.94 -18.62 -6.51
N ALA A 433 -17.56 -18.49 -5.33
CA ALA A 433 -17.16 -17.49 -4.34
C ALA A 433 -15.72 -17.75 -3.84
N LEU A 434 -15.39 -19.00 -3.54
CA LEU A 434 -14.03 -19.41 -3.15
C LEU A 434 -13.02 -19.15 -4.27
N GLY A 435 -13.38 -19.44 -5.52
CA GLY A 435 -12.54 -19.15 -6.69
C GLY A 435 -12.24 -17.65 -6.83
N HIS A 436 -13.26 -16.79 -6.70
CA HIS A 436 -13.04 -15.34 -6.70
C HIS A 436 -12.15 -14.85 -5.56
N LEU A 437 -12.30 -15.46 -4.37
CA LEU A 437 -11.51 -15.09 -3.20
C LEU A 437 -10.03 -15.48 -3.37
N TRP A 438 -9.75 -16.66 -3.94
CA TRP A 438 -8.40 -17.06 -4.30
C TRP A 438 -7.80 -16.17 -5.38
N MET A 439 -8.54 -15.83 -6.43
CA MET A 439 -8.07 -14.92 -7.46
C MET A 439 -7.72 -13.54 -6.89
N LEU A 440 -8.56 -13.01 -6.00
CA LEU A 440 -8.27 -11.77 -5.28
C LEU A 440 -7.01 -11.87 -4.40
N HIS A 441 -6.87 -12.97 -3.66
CA HIS A 441 -5.68 -13.21 -2.84
C HIS A 441 -4.41 -13.20 -3.68
N GLN A 442 -4.38 -13.95 -4.79
CA GLN A 442 -3.20 -14.03 -5.65
C GLN A 442 -2.89 -12.71 -6.37
N ASP A 443 -3.92 -11.96 -6.77
CA ASP A 443 -3.76 -10.65 -7.41
C ASP A 443 -3.22 -9.61 -6.43
N LEU A 444 -3.67 -9.61 -5.17
CA LEU A 444 -3.10 -8.74 -4.14
C LEU A 444 -1.68 -9.15 -3.74
N LEU A 445 -1.40 -10.45 -3.63
CA LEU A 445 -0.08 -10.99 -3.30
C LEU A 445 0.97 -10.72 -4.39
N GLY A 446 0.54 -10.57 -5.64
CA GLY A 446 1.42 -10.30 -6.78
C GLY A 446 2.03 -8.90 -6.78
N TYR A 447 1.47 -7.93 -6.05
CA TYR A 447 2.06 -6.59 -5.96
C TYR A 447 3.37 -6.59 -5.17
N ALA A 448 4.41 -6.01 -5.77
CA ALA A 448 5.71 -5.87 -5.15
C ALA A 448 6.32 -4.50 -5.41
N LEU A 449 6.97 -3.96 -4.36
CA LEU A 449 7.74 -2.75 -4.45
C LEU A 449 9.17 -3.08 -4.90
N LEU A 450 9.62 -2.41 -5.96
CA LEU A 450 10.99 -2.41 -6.43
C LEU A 450 11.66 -1.09 -6.01
N GLY A 451 12.91 -1.16 -5.59
CA GLY A 451 13.66 -0.09 -4.93
C GLY A 451 13.70 -0.23 -3.40
N ASP A 452 14.34 0.73 -2.75
CA ASP A 452 14.39 0.87 -1.30
C ASP A 452 13.01 1.25 -0.73
N PRO A 453 12.42 0.42 0.16
CA PRO A 453 11.09 0.69 0.71
C PRO A 453 11.03 1.97 1.57
N ALA A 454 12.17 2.52 2.00
CA ALA A 454 12.24 3.74 2.80
C ALA A 454 12.40 5.02 1.96
N VAL A 455 12.31 4.96 0.63
CA VAL A 455 12.26 6.18 -0.19
C VAL A 455 10.91 6.88 -0.04
N ARG A 456 10.90 8.19 -0.22
CA ARG A 456 9.70 9.04 -0.23
C ARG A 456 9.93 10.21 -1.18
N LEU A 457 8.84 10.81 -1.66
CA LEU A 457 8.95 12.09 -2.36
C LEU A 457 9.44 13.18 -1.40
N PRO A 458 10.13 14.23 -1.89
CA PRO A 458 10.40 15.41 -1.10
C PRO A 458 9.07 15.96 -0.56
N PRO A 459 8.92 16.12 0.77
CA PRO A 459 7.66 16.59 1.33
C PRO A 459 7.38 17.99 0.79
N ALA A 460 6.14 18.26 0.35
CA ALA A 460 5.72 19.60 -0.01
C ALA A 460 5.92 20.52 1.22
N SER A 461 6.34 21.77 1.00
CA SER A 461 6.55 22.72 2.08
C SER A 461 5.25 22.97 2.86
N GLY A 462 5.14 22.28 4.00
CA GLY A 462 4.14 22.41 5.07
C GLY A 462 4.83 21.89 6.34
N GLU A 463 4.67 22.62 7.44
CA GLU A 463 5.47 22.52 8.67
C GLU A 463 5.98 21.11 9.02
N ARG A 464 7.30 20.97 9.18
CA ARG A 464 7.88 19.88 9.96
C ARG A 464 7.17 19.86 11.31
N PRO A 465 6.62 18.72 11.78
CA PRO A 465 6.46 18.53 13.22
C PRO A 465 7.87 18.67 13.80
N ARG A 466 8.14 19.80 14.46
CA ARG A 466 9.31 19.91 15.32
C ARG A 466 9.10 18.87 16.39
N ALA A 467 9.96 17.85 16.42
CA ALA A 467 10.19 17.11 17.64
C ALA A 467 10.72 18.12 18.67
N SER A 468 9.83 18.64 19.51
CA SER A 468 10.21 19.45 20.65
C SER A 468 10.61 18.48 21.77
N PRO A 469 11.82 18.59 22.34
CA PRO A 469 12.13 17.95 23.60
C PRO A 469 11.31 18.67 24.68
N SER A 470 10.34 17.98 25.29
CA SER A 470 9.66 18.49 26.47
C SER A 470 10.57 18.33 27.69
N GLU A 471 11.29 19.39 28.06
CA GLU A 471 11.86 19.50 29.39
C GLU A 471 10.76 19.91 30.40
N PRO A 472 10.68 19.28 31.58
CA PRO A 472 9.68 19.62 32.59
C PRO A 472 10.15 20.82 33.43
N SER A 473 9.57 22.00 33.20
CA SER A 473 9.77 23.16 34.08
C SER A 473 8.87 23.05 35.32
N ALA A 474 9.48 22.84 36.48
CA ALA A 474 8.87 23.02 37.78
C ALA A 474 8.55 24.51 38.02
N GLY A 475 7.32 24.83 38.43
CA GLY A 475 6.96 26.17 38.92
C GLY A 475 6.81 26.20 40.44
N PRO A 476 6.91 27.38 41.08
CA PRO A 476 6.29 27.61 42.38
C PRO A 476 5.11 28.60 42.30
N ALA A 477 4.08 28.29 43.11
CA ALA A 477 2.89 29.08 43.47
C ALA A 477 3.27 30.43 44.14
N ASP A 478 2.46 31.48 44.36
CA ASP A 478 1.02 31.85 44.46
C ASP A 478 1.02 33.43 44.59
N PRO A 479 -0.01 34.20 45.04
CA PRO A 479 -1.47 34.23 44.87
C PRO A 479 -2.05 35.60 44.37
N ALA A 480 -3.36 35.55 44.05
CA ALA A 480 -4.44 36.56 43.89
C ALA A 480 -4.25 38.08 44.13
N HIS A 481 -4.86 38.92 43.27
CA HIS A 481 -6.08 39.72 43.57
C HIS A 481 -6.67 40.44 42.31
N PRO A 482 -7.98 40.82 42.32
CA PRO A 482 -8.82 41.02 41.12
C PRO A 482 -9.18 42.48 40.79
N VAL A 483 -9.59 42.77 39.53
CA VAL A 483 -10.44 43.92 39.17
C VAL A 483 -11.36 43.53 37.98
N PRO A 484 -12.65 43.96 37.96
CA PRO A 484 -13.68 43.46 37.05
C PRO A 484 -14.00 44.38 35.86
N GLY A 485 -14.61 43.81 34.82
CA GLY A 485 -15.58 44.51 33.96
C GLY A 485 -15.24 44.56 32.47
N GLY A 486 -16.01 43.82 31.66
CA GLY A 486 -16.04 44.00 30.21
C GLY A 486 -16.62 42.78 29.48
N ARG A 487 -17.94 42.76 29.28
CA ARG A 487 -18.66 41.70 28.55
C ARG A 487 -18.23 41.68 27.07
N GLY A 488 -17.61 40.58 26.67
CA GLY A 488 -17.61 40.05 25.32
C GLY A 488 -17.83 38.53 25.44
N GLU A 489 -18.92 38.02 24.89
CA GLU A 489 -19.23 36.59 24.93
C GLU A 489 -18.20 35.83 24.09
N GLY A 490 -17.17 35.33 24.78
CA GLY A 490 -16.15 34.47 24.21
C GLY A 490 -16.74 33.10 23.90
N HIS A 491 -16.65 32.70 22.63
CA HIS A 491 -16.77 31.31 22.22
C HIS A 491 -15.71 30.52 23.00
N ARG A 492 -16.14 29.74 24.00
CA ARG A 492 -15.27 28.78 24.65
C ARG A 492 -14.85 27.77 23.60
N ASP A 493 -13.55 27.61 23.42
CA ASP A 493 -12.98 26.57 22.57
C ASP A 493 -13.47 25.21 23.13
N VAL A 494 -14.44 24.61 22.46
CA VAL A 494 -14.98 23.31 22.85
C VAL A 494 -13.96 22.28 22.42
N ASP A 495 -13.45 21.49 23.37
CA ASP A 495 -12.56 20.37 23.10
C ASP A 495 -13.15 19.51 21.96
N ALA A 496 -12.44 19.44 20.83
CA ALA A 496 -12.87 18.73 19.64
C ALA A 496 -13.16 17.24 19.93
N GLY A 497 -12.44 16.63 20.87
CA GLY A 497 -12.68 15.26 21.31
C GLY A 497 -13.96 15.10 22.13
N VAL A 498 -14.40 16.14 22.85
CA VAL A 498 -15.70 16.15 23.53
C VAL A 498 -16.83 16.31 22.50
N LEU A 499 -16.65 17.19 21.52
CA LEU A 499 -17.61 17.42 20.45
C LEU A 499 -17.82 16.16 19.59
N ASP A 500 -16.75 15.49 19.16
CA ASP A 500 -16.79 14.25 18.38
C ASP A 500 -17.42 13.07 19.15
N ARG A 501 -17.26 13.05 20.48
CA ARG A 501 -17.93 12.05 21.33
C ARG A 501 -19.43 12.33 21.43
N LEU A 502 -19.82 13.58 21.63
CA LEU A 502 -21.22 13.98 21.74
C LEU A 502 -21.96 13.80 20.39
N GLU A 503 -21.33 14.14 19.27
CA GLU A 503 -21.90 13.94 17.93
C GLU A 503 -22.17 12.45 17.65
N ARG A 504 -21.21 11.57 17.92
CA ARG A 504 -21.41 10.11 17.75
C ARG A 504 -22.54 9.58 18.63
N ALA A 505 -22.65 10.06 19.85
CA ALA A 505 -23.71 9.68 20.78
C ALA A 505 -25.10 10.10 20.27
N VAL A 506 -25.19 11.32 19.74
CA VAL A 506 -26.42 11.86 19.15
C VAL A 506 -26.83 11.11 17.89
N LEU A 507 -25.87 10.76 17.02
CA LEU A 507 -26.13 9.98 15.80
C LEU A 507 -26.64 8.57 16.10
N ALA A 508 -26.12 7.91 17.15
CA ALA A 508 -26.61 6.62 17.61
C ALA A 508 -28.07 6.70 18.08
N VAL A 509 -28.41 7.70 18.90
CA VAL A 509 -29.79 7.96 19.34
C VAL A 509 -30.71 8.28 18.16
N ALA A 510 -30.25 9.08 17.19
CA ALA A 510 -31.01 9.41 15.99
C ALA A 510 -31.25 8.20 15.07
N SER A 511 -30.39 7.17 15.16
CA SER A 511 -30.47 5.92 14.39
C SER A 511 -31.34 4.84 15.06
N GLY A 512 -31.91 5.14 16.24
CA GLY A 512 -32.86 4.27 16.94
C GLY A 512 -32.31 3.57 18.18
N ASP A 513 -31.06 3.83 18.58
CA ASP A 513 -30.49 3.27 19.79
C ASP A 513 -31.11 3.90 21.05
N SER A 514 -31.23 3.10 22.12
CA SER A 514 -31.80 3.56 23.39
C SER A 514 -30.91 4.62 24.04
N PRO A 515 -31.43 5.85 24.32
CA PRO A 515 -30.66 6.90 24.99
C PRO A 515 -30.10 6.49 26.36
N GLY A 516 -30.76 5.54 27.04
CA GLY A 516 -30.28 5.02 28.32
C GLY A 516 -29.03 4.15 28.19
N ALA A 517 -28.91 3.36 27.13
CA ALA A 517 -27.73 2.52 26.90
C ALA A 517 -26.51 3.36 26.52
N ILE A 518 -26.71 4.36 25.65
CA ILE A 518 -25.65 5.27 25.20
C ILE A 518 -25.19 6.20 26.33
N ALA A 519 -26.10 6.68 27.19
CA ALA A 519 -25.77 7.48 28.36
C ALA A 519 -24.83 6.74 29.34
N VAL A 520 -25.11 5.46 29.61
CA VAL A 520 -24.26 4.61 30.47
C VAL A 520 -22.90 4.35 29.83
N GLN A 521 -22.86 4.07 28.53
CA GLN A 521 -21.61 3.79 27.81
C GLN A 521 -20.65 4.99 27.78
N LEU A 522 -21.17 6.20 27.74
CA LEU A 522 -20.38 7.43 27.57
C LEU A 522 -20.24 8.25 28.85
N GLY A 523 -20.89 7.86 29.94
CA GLY A 523 -20.86 8.59 31.21
C GLY A 523 -21.53 9.97 31.14
N VAL A 524 -22.50 10.15 30.24
CA VAL A 524 -23.23 11.42 30.03
C VAL A 524 -24.66 11.28 30.56
N PRO A 525 -25.21 12.29 31.26
CA PRO A 525 -26.61 12.27 31.68
C PRO A 525 -27.58 12.03 30.51
N ARG A 526 -28.55 11.14 30.70
CA ARG A 526 -29.57 10.84 29.67
C ARG A 526 -30.31 12.10 29.19
N SER A 527 -30.58 13.05 30.08
CA SER A 527 -31.25 14.32 29.74
C SER A 527 -30.42 15.17 28.78
N GLU A 528 -29.11 15.22 28.99
CA GLU A 528 -28.17 15.97 28.14
C GLU A 528 -28.05 15.35 26.75
N LEU A 529 -28.08 14.01 26.67
CA LEU A 529 -28.07 13.29 25.40
C LEU A 529 -29.37 13.51 24.59
N VAL A 530 -30.51 13.56 25.26
CA VAL A 530 -31.80 13.84 24.62
C VAL A 530 -31.85 15.27 24.09
N GLU A 531 -31.42 16.24 24.90
CA GLU A 531 -31.34 17.65 24.52
C GLU A 531 -30.37 17.88 23.35
N ALA A 532 -29.17 17.30 23.40
CA ALA A 532 -28.20 17.37 22.32
C ALA A 532 -28.74 16.77 21.01
N ALA A 533 -29.51 15.67 21.09
CA ALA A 533 -30.12 15.04 19.92
C ALA A 533 -31.23 15.90 19.29
N GLU A 534 -31.97 16.65 20.10
CA GLU A 534 -32.96 17.62 19.61
C GLU A 534 -32.28 18.80 18.90
N VAL A 535 -31.27 19.41 19.54
CA VAL A 535 -30.49 20.52 18.96
C VAL A 535 -29.86 20.11 17.62
N TYR A 536 -29.25 18.92 17.55
CA TYR A 536 -28.65 18.41 16.32
C TYR A 536 -29.67 18.19 15.21
N ARG A 537 -30.85 17.65 15.55
CA ARG A 537 -31.94 17.41 14.60
C ARG A 537 -32.49 18.72 14.04
N ASP A 538 -32.67 19.74 14.89
CA ASP A 538 -33.18 21.03 14.48
C ASP A 538 -32.18 21.79 13.59
N ALA A 539 -30.89 21.75 13.95
CA ALA A 539 -29.81 22.28 13.11
C ALA A 539 -29.73 21.57 11.75
N GLY A 540 -29.85 20.24 11.73
CA GLY A 540 -29.89 19.43 10.52
C GLY A 540 -31.09 19.76 9.63
N ARG A 541 -32.30 19.91 10.21
CA ARG A 541 -33.51 20.32 9.48
C ARG A 541 -33.37 21.73 8.90
N ALA A 542 -32.82 22.68 9.66
CA ALA A 542 -32.56 24.03 9.16
C ALA A 542 -31.54 24.04 8.00
N ALA A 543 -30.50 23.21 8.08
CA ALA A 543 -29.52 23.05 7.00
C ALA A 543 -30.14 22.41 5.74
N LEU A 544 -30.98 21.39 5.91
CA LEU A 544 -31.72 20.76 4.80
C LEU A 544 -32.73 21.72 4.17
N ALA A 545 -33.44 22.53 4.96
CA ALA A 545 -34.33 23.57 4.43
C ALA A 545 -33.58 24.58 3.55
N ARG A 546 -32.40 25.05 3.99
CA ARG A 546 -31.52 25.91 3.19
C ARG A 546 -30.97 25.21 1.94
N LEU A 547 -30.77 23.90 1.97
CA LEU A 547 -30.35 23.12 0.80
C LEU A 547 -31.48 23.02 -0.22
N LEU A 548 -32.71 22.75 0.22
CA LEU A 548 -33.89 22.65 -0.64
C LEU A 548 -34.25 24.01 -1.27
N GLN A 549 -34.22 25.09 -0.49
CA GLN A 549 -34.45 26.45 -0.99
C GLN A 549 -33.47 26.87 -2.10
N ARG A 550 -32.20 26.45 -2.00
CA ARG A 550 -31.18 26.68 -3.05
C ARG A 550 -31.50 25.89 -4.33
N ARG A 551 -31.97 24.64 -4.21
CA ARG A 551 -32.34 23.81 -5.36
C ARG A 551 -33.59 24.33 -6.08
N ASP A 552 -34.54 24.90 -5.34
CA ASP A 552 -35.74 25.51 -5.94
C ASP A 552 -35.42 26.83 -6.64
N HIS A 553 -34.41 27.58 -6.18
CA HIS A 553 -33.91 28.78 -6.87
C HIS A 553 -33.13 28.43 -8.16
N ASP A 554 -32.33 27.36 -8.15
CA ASP A 554 -31.57 26.91 -9.32
C ASP A 554 -32.42 26.13 -10.35
N GLY A 555 -33.60 25.63 -9.94
CA GLY A 555 -34.54 24.90 -10.79
C GLY A 555 -35.56 25.76 -11.55
N GLY A 556 -35.68 27.05 -11.21
CA GLY A 556 -36.65 28.00 -11.80
C GLY A 556 -36.15 28.77 -13.03
N SER A 557 -34.97 28.44 -13.56
CA SER A 557 -34.36 29.09 -14.73
C SER A 557 -34.07 28.09 -15.86
N ARG A 558 -35.06 27.24 -16.18
CA ARG A 558 -35.10 26.48 -17.43
C ARG A 558 -36.38 26.76 -18.20
#